data_AF-A0A176S3X7-F1
#
_entry.id   AF-A0A176S3X7-F1
#
_cell.length_a   1.000
_cell.length_b   1.000
_cell.length_c   1.000
_cell.angle_alpha   90.00
_cell.angle_beta   90.00
_cell.angle_gamma   90.00
#
_symmetry.space_group_name_H-M   'P 1'
#
loop_
_entity.id
_entity.type
_entity.pdbx_description
1 polymer ?
#
loop_
_entity_poly.entity_id
_entity_poly.type
_entity_poly.pdbx_seq_one_letter_code
_entity_poly.pdbx_strand_id
1 'polypeptide(L)'
;MNRYLVMLGLCITLLLPNFAYSKGYALLIGIQDYPEKLGALYGPHNDIALIKNVIQEILDIQDIEVLKDATHTQIEKGIKNLSNNIGNDDFVYIHYSGHGSHYPNRNPEQDIEISDYDQTWIPSKARAGELAGIDDFDILDDEINDWLQPLFNKTQHVIIVSDSCHSGTATRYAEKIVRTVSMDKRTYHPYRSKSPTSNNQGIRIGATEDDKSAFERVINEKYFSFLPFTREQYYGVFTWFWAKALKEYKPLKESSYKDPHYWYTVFDNAYESTKKYNGQHPHLDQPPYLYFVSLELDRKNRCKTVKNYDSFDKLQKDLFEKVMGERVCIKLPNSSQVFHPSPP
;
A
#
# COMPACT_ATOMS: atom_id res chain seq x y z
N MET A 1 -60.17 23.57 -3.87
CA MET A 1 -59.30 22.77 -3.00
C MET A 1 -58.59 21.69 -3.84
N ASN A 2 -57.71 22.05 -4.81
CA ASN A 2 -56.95 21.04 -5.58
C ASN A 2 -55.84 21.58 -6.51
N ARG A 3 -55.22 22.72 -6.18
CA ARG A 3 -54.08 23.26 -6.97
C ARG A 3 -52.75 23.31 -6.21
N TYR A 4 -52.79 23.24 -4.88
CA TYR A 4 -51.59 23.25 -4.04
C TYR A 4 -50.97 21.87 -3.84
N LEU A 5 -51.71 20.77 -4.07
CA LEU A 5 -51.16 19.41 -3.95
C LEU A 5 -50.20 19.03 -5.10
N VAL A 6 -50.35 19.62 -6.29
CA VAL A 6 -49.52 19.27 -7.45
C VAL A 6 -48.14 19.95 -7.39
N MET A 7 -48.03 21.12 -6.74
CA MET A 7 -46.74 21.81 -6.56
C MET A 7 -45.91 21.25 -5.39
N LEU A 8 -46.53 20.59 -4.41
CA LEU A 8 -45.80 19.95 -3.31
C LEU A 8 -45.11 18.63 -3.73
N GLY A 9 -45.67 17.93 -4.72
CA GLY A 9 -45.10 16.69 -5.27
C GLY A 9 -43.89 16.90 -6.19
N LEU A 10 -43.73 18.10 -6.78
CA LEU A 10 -42.66 18.40 -7.73
C LEU A 10 -41.37 18.92 -7.05
N CYS A 11 -41.44 19.40 -5.81
CA CYS A 11 -40.26 19.86 -5.05
C CYS A 11 -39.57 18.73 -4.25
N ILE A 12 -40.26 17.62 -3.97
CA ILE A 12 -39.71 16.52 -3.15
C ILE A 12 -38.80 15.58 -3.97
N THR A 13 -38.90 15.58 -5.30
CA THR A 13 -38.05 14.74 -6.18
C THR A 13 -36.64 15.30 -6.44
N LEU A 14 -36.35 16.54 -6.02
CA LEU A 14 -35.05 17.20 -6.20
C LEU A 14 -34.12 17.13 -4.97
N LEU A 15 -34.53 16.44 -3.90
CA LEU A 15 -33.75 16.23 -2.67
C LEU A 15 -33.35 14.76 -2.48
N LEU A 16 -33.31 13.95 -3.54
CA LEU A 16 -32.54 12.71 -3.47
C LEU A 16 -31.06 13.14 -3.43
N PRO A 17 -30.30 12.83 -2.35
CA PRO A 17 -28.88 13.02 -2.40
C PRO A 17 -28.37 12.28 -3.62
N ASN A 18 -27.67 12.98 -4.51
CA ASN A 18 -26.81 12.31 -5.48
C ASN A 18 -25.82 11.52 -4.62
N PHE A 19 -26.11 10.23 -4.40
CA PHE A 19 -25.11 9.28 -3.99
C PHE A 19 -24.13 9.25 -5.16
N ALA A 20 -23.16 10.17 -5.14
CA ALA A 20 -22.05 10.14 -6.05
C ALA A 20 -21.41 8.78 -5.84
N TYR A 21 -21.50 7.92 -6.85
CA TYR A 21 -20.89 6.62 -6.81
C TYR A 21 -19.39 6.84 -6.67
N SER A 22 -18.85 6.44 -5.54
CA SER A 22 -17.44 6.68 -5.29
C SER A 22 -16.63 5.65 -6.06
N LYS A 23 -15.69 6.15 -6.85
CA LYS A 23 -14.94 5.41 -7.86
C LYS A 23 -13.64 4.86 -7.28
N GLY A 24 -13.07 3.88 -7.96
CA GLY A 24 -11.71 3.41 -7.73
C GLY A 24 -10.78 3.86 -8.84
N TYR A 25 -9.55 4.19 -8.48
CA TYR A 25 -8.47 4.55 -9.39
C TYR A 25 -7.24 3.73 -9.06
N ALA A 26 -6.46 3.35 -10.08
CA ALA A 26 -5.18 2.68 -9.86
C ALA A 26 -4.04 3.28 -10.67
N LEU A 27 -2.85 3.31 -10.08
CA LEU A 27 -1.59 3.63 -10.73
C LEU A 27 -0.62 2.46 -10.55
N LEU A 28 -0.24 1.83 -11.65
CA LEU A 28 0.62 0.64 -11.66
C LEU A 28 1.96 0.99 -12.32
N ILE A 29 3.04 0.92 -11.55
CA ILE A 29 4.39 1.34 -11.94
C ILE A 29 5.29 0.11 -11.94
N GLY A 30 5.80 -0.26 -13.11
CA GLY A 30 6.73 -1.38 -13.24
C GLY A 30 8.00 -0.92 -13.94
N ILE A 31 9.12 -0.94 -13.22
CA ILE A 31 10.41 -0.51 -13.73
C ILE A 31 11.33 -1.73 -13.85
N GLN A 32 11.58 -2.14 -15.08
CA GLN A 32 12.33 -3.34 -15.44
C GLN A 32 13.68 -3.00 -16.06
N ASP A 33 13.69 -2.04 -16.99
CA ASP A 33 14.88 -1.67 -17.75
C ASP A 33 15.57 -0.46 -17.09
N TYR A 34 16.81 -0.68 -16.67
CA TYR A 34 17.64 0.30 -15.97
C TYR A 34 18.96 0.52 -16.72
N PRO A 35 19.71 1.61 -16.41
CA PRO A 35 21.10 1.73 -16.82
C PRO A 35 21.89 0.49 -16.39
N GLU A 36 22.84 0.07 -17.23
CA GLU A 36 23.56 -1.20 -17.10
C GLU A 36 24.13 -1.44 -15.69
N LYS A 37 24.64 -0.39 -15.04
CA LYS A 37 25.25 -0.45 -13.70
C LYS A 37 24.28 -0.76 -12.55
N LEU A 38 22.98 -0.49 -12.73
CA LEU A 38 21.93 -0.88 -11.79
C LEU A 38 21.45 -2.29 -12.12
N GLY A 39 21.43 -2.59 -13.41
CA GLY A 39 21.11 -3.88 -13.99
C GLY A 39 19.61 -4.12 -14.05
N ALA A 40 19.18 -4.80 -15.11
CA ALA A 40 17.76 -5.03 -15.37
C ALA A 40 17.14 -6.06 -14.40
N LEU A 41 15.84 -5.89 -14.18
CA LEU A 41 14.93 -6.89 -13.62
C LEU A 41 14.18 -7.59 -14.76
N TYR A 42 13.41 -8.63 -14.46
CA TYR A 42 12.61 -9.39 -15.44
C TYR A 42 11.12 -9.44 -15.10
N GLY A 43 10.75 -9.30 -13.83
CA GLY A 43 9.37 -9.43 -13.35
C GLY A 43 8.49 -8.18 -13.34
N PRO A 44 8.99 -6.94 -13.21
CA PRO A 44 8.14 -5.77 -12.97
C PRO A 44 7.02 -5.52 -13.99
N HIS A 45 7.26 -5.79 -15.28
CA HIS A 45 6.21 -5.64 -16.29
C HIS A 45 5.14 -6.73 -16.20
N ASN A 46 5.51 -7.93 -15.80
CA ASN A 46 4.57 -9.04 -15.58
C ASN A 46 3.77 -8.81 -14.30
N ASP A 47 4.41 -8.29 -13.25
CA ASP A 47 3.79 -7.93 -11.98
C ASP A 47 2.64 -6.92 -12.18
N ILE A 48 2.90 -5.80 -12.85
CA ILE A 48 1.85 -4.79 -13.07
C ILE A 48 0.75 -5.30 -14.02
N ALA A 49 1.08 -6.21 -14.95
CA ALA A 49 0.06 -6.84 -15.80
C ALA A 49 -0.83 -7.80 -15.00
N LEU A 50 -0.24 -8.60 -14.10
CA LEU A 50 -0.95 -9.49 -13.19
C LEU A 50 -1.86 -8.69 -12.26
N ILE A 51 -1.34 -7.63 -11.65
CA ILE A 51 -2.09 -6.78 -10.72
C ILE A 51 -3.19 -6.01 -11.42
N LYS A 52 -2.95 -5.50 -12.63
CA LYS A 52 -4.01 -4.89 -13.46
C LYS A 52 -5.19 -5.84 -13.62
N ASN A 53 -4.93 -7.09 -14.04
CA ASN A 53 -5.99 -8.08 -14.24
C ASN A 53 -6.75 -8.37 -12.94
N VAL A 54 -6.03 -8.51 -11.82
CA VAL A 54 -6.64 -8.75 -10.51
C VAL A 54 -7.52 -7.59 -10.07
N ILE A 55 -7.04 -6.35 -10.20
CA ILE A 55 -7.79 -5.16 -9.80
C ILE A 55 -9.06 -5.01 -10.64
N GLN A 56 -8.98 -5.22 -11.95
CA GLN A 56 -10.15 -5.16 -12.83
C GLN A 56 -11.16 -6.28 -12.53
N GLU A 57 -10.71 -7.50 -12.25
CA GLU A 57 -11.61 -8.64 -12.00
C GLU A 57 -12.20 -8.64 -10.58
N ILE A 58 -11.40 -8.30 -9.58
CA ILE A 58 -11.73 -8.50 -8.16
C ILE A 58 -12.27 -7.23 -7.52
N LEU A 59 -11.75 -6.06 -7.90
CA LEU A 59 -12.12 -4.77 -7.33
C LEU A 59 -13.03 -3.93 -8.25
N ASP A 60 -13.24 -4.39 -9.49
CA ASP A 60 -13.98 -3.69 -10.56
C ASP A 60 -13.51 -2.24 -10.79
N ILE A 61 -12.20 -2.03 -10.70
CA ILE A 61 -11.59 -0.72 -10.95
C ILE A 61 -11.14 -0.67 -12.40
N GLN A 62 -11.72 0.25 -13.18
CA GLN A 62 -11.42 0.39 -14.62
C GLN A 62 -10.50 1.60 -14.92
N ASP A 63 -10.49 2.62 -14.07
CA ASP A 63 -9.64 3.80 -14.19
C ASP A 63 -8.20 3.48 -13.75
N ILE A 64 -7.43 2.82 -14.64
CA ILE A 64 -6.06 2.35 -14.36
C ILE A 64 -5.04 3.04 -15.28
N GLU A 65 -4.10 3.77 -14.70
CA GLU A 65 -2.88 4.25 -15.36
C GLU A 65 -1.74 3.24 -15.18
N VAL A 66 -1.03 2.92 -16.26
CA VAL A 66 0.11 1.98 -16.24
C VAL A 66 1.36 2.71 -16.73
N LEU A 67 2.39 2.73 -15.88
CA LEU A 67 3.69 3.32 -16.16
C LEU A 67 4.74 2.21 -16.24
N LYS A 68 5.26 1.97 -17.45
CA LYS A 68 6.37 1.04 -17.69
C LYS A 68 7.66 1.82 -17.89
N ASP A 69 8.71 1.44 -17.15
CA ASP A 69 10.04 2.05 -17.23
C ASP A 69 9.98 3.59 -17.21
N ALA A 70 9.16 4.13 -16.31
CA ALA A 70 8.95 5.55 -16.15
C ALA A 70 10.16 6.22 -15.48
N THR A 71 10.41 7.46 -15.92
CA THR A 71 11.33 8.42 -15.29
C THR A 71 10.76 8.95 -13.97
N HIS A 72 11.61 9.61 -13.18
CA HIS A 72 11.20 10.26 -11.94
C HIS A 72 10.01 11.19 -12.18
N THR A 73 10.13 12.10 -13.16
CA THR A 73 9.11 13.09 -13.50
C THR A 73 7.80 12.44 -13.95
N GLN A 74 7.86 11.30 -14.67
CA GLN A 74 6.66 10.58 -15.08
C GLN A 74 5.94 9.92 -13.90
N ILE A 75 6.67 9.38 -12.94
CA ILE A 75 6.09 8.81 -11.71
C ILE A 75 5.45 9.91 -10.86
N GLU A 76 6.16 11.03 -10.63
CA GLU A 76 5.62 12.21 -9.94
C GLU A 76 4.31 12.67 -10.60
N LYS A 77 4.30 12.79 -11.93
CA LYS A 77 3.14 13.20 -12.69
C LYS A 77 1.98 12.20 -12.54
N GLY A 78 2.24 10.90 -12.59
CA GLY A 78 1.21 9.86 -12.39
C GLY A 78 0.53 9.99 -11.03
N ILE A 79 1.32 10.14 -9.95
CA ILE A 79 0.79 10.30 -8.59
C ILE A 79 -0.02 11.61 -8.48
N LYS A 80 0.48 12.71 -9.03
CA LYS A 80 -0.25 13.99 -9.05
C LYS A 80 -1.52 13.95 -9.91
N ASN A 81 -1.54 13.18 -10.99
CA ASN A 81 -2.73 13.01 -11.83
C ASN A 81 -3.86 12.32 -11.05
N LEU A 82 -3.55 11.30 -10.24
CA LEU A 82 -4.53 10.70 -9.33
C LEU A 82 -5.18 11.80 -8.47
N SER A 83 -4.36 12.65 -7.84
CA SER A 83 -4.84 13.75 -6.99
C SER A 83 -5.76 14.71 -7.71
N ASN A 84 -5.54 14.96 -8.99
CA ASN A 84 -6.38 15.85 -9.78
C ASN A 84 -7.71 15.20 -10.20
N ASN A 85 -7.73 13.89 -10.36
CA ASN A 85 -8.88 13.16 -10.92
C ASN A 85 -9.84 12.62 -9.85
N ILE A 86 -9.36 12.32 -8.65
CA ILE A 86 -10.22 11.76 -7.60
C ILE A 86 -11.12 12.82 -6.95
N GLY A 87 -12.33 12.39 -6.59
CA GLY A 87 -13.24 13.08 -5.68
C GLY A 87 -13.02 12.71 -4.22
N ASN A 88 -13.92 13.17 -3.35
CA ASN A 88 -13.90 12.79 -1.93
C ASN A 88 -14.35 11.33 -1.78
N ASP A 89 -13.76 10.63 -0.82
CA ASP A 89 -14.05 9.22 -0.48
C ASP A 89 -13.78 8.18 -1.59
N ASP A 90 -13.22 8.59 -2.73
CA ASP A 90 -12.76 7.69 -3.80
C ASP A 90 -11.63 6.77 -3.32
N PHE A 91 -11.55 5.60 -3.92
CA PHE A 91 -10.52 4.62 -3.61
C PHE A 91 -9.32 4.77 -4.55
N VAL A 92 -8.12 4.64 -4.00
CA VAL A 92 -6.87 4.73 -4.75
C VAL A 92 -5.99 3.55 -4.43
N TYR A 93 -5.50 2.89 -5.48
CA TYR A 93 -4.51 1.82 -5.38
C TYR A 93 -3.24 2.19 -6.17
N ILE A 94 -2.10 2.19 -5.50
CA ILE A 94 -0.79 2.45 -6.13
C ILE A 94 0.05 1.19 -5.95
N HIS A 95 0.65 0.70 -7.03
CA HIS A 95 1.55 -0.45 -7.00
C HIS A 95 2.85 -0.13 -7.70
N TYR A 96 3.94 -0.25 -6.98
CA TYR A 96 5.30 -0.14 -7.50
C TYR A 96 5.97 -1.51 -7.51
N SER A 97 6.55 -1.89 -8.64
CA SER A 97 7.41 -3.05 -8.77
C SER A 97 8.71 -2.62 -9.46
N GLY A 98 9.84 -2.86 -8.81
CA GLY A 98 11.13 -2.38 -9.30
C GLY A 98 12.25 -2.53 -8.28
N HIS A 99 13.37 -1.87 -8.55
CA HIS A 99 14.45 -1.75 -7.59
C HIS A 99 14.08 -0.77 -6.48
N GLY A 100 14.57 -1.02 -5.28
CA GLY A 100 14.69 -0.02 -4.23
C GLY A 100 16.15 0.11 -3.76
N SER A 101 16.40 1.13 -2.95
CA SER A 101 17.70 1.44 -2.37
C SER A 101 17.54 2.36 -1.16
N HIS A 102 18.68 2.78 -0.61
CA HIS A 102 18.78 3.80 0.42
C HIS A 102 19.39 5.09 -0.14
N TYR A 103 19.00 6.21 0.47
CA TYR A 103 19.65 7.51 0.34
C TYR A 103 20.01 8.05 1.74
N PRO A 104 21.16 8.72 1.94
CA PRO A 104 21.51 9.27 3.26
C PRO A 104 20.42 10.21 3.79
N ASN A 105 19.88 9.95 4.99
CA ASN A 105 18.86 10.82 5.60
C ASN A 105 19.43 12.23 5.74
N ARG A 106 18.73 13.20 5.14
CA ARG A 106 19.19 14.59 5.03
C ARG A 106 18.70 15.47 6.16
N ASN A 107 17.70 15.02 6.93
CA ASN A 107 17.08 15.76 8.02
C ASN A 107 16.92 14.89 9.29
N PRO A 108 17.98 14.25 9.81
CA PRO A 108 17.87 13.30 10.94
C PRO A 108 17.32 13.93 12.23
N GLU A 109 17.33 15.27 12.35
CA GLU A 109 16.73 15.99 13.48
C GLU A 109 15.20 16.18 13.35
N GLN A 110 14.66 16.13 12.14
CA GLN A 110 13.22 16.35 11.84
C GLN A 110 12.53 15.06 11.40
N ASP A 111 13.29 14.10 10.91
CA ASP A 111 12.83 12.81 10.41
C ASP A 111 13.68 11.71 11.03
N ILE A 112 13.17 11.13 12.13
CA ILE A 112 13.87 10.08 12.88
C ILE A 112 13.58 8.76 12.19
N GLU A 113 14.43 8.43 11.22
CA GLU A 113 14.41 7.15 10.53
C GLU A 113 15.06 6.07 11.40
N ILE A 114 14.48 4.86 11.41
CA ILE A 114 14.98 3.74 12.23
C ILE A 114 16.41 3.33 11.81
N SER A 115 16.81 3.69 10.58
CA SER A 115 18.09 3.33 9.97
C SER A 115 19.04 4.50 9.66
N ASP A 116 18.66 5.76 9.91
CA ASP A 116 19.33 6.98 9.40
C ASP A 116 19.39 7.09 7.85
N TYR A 117 18.53 6.36 7.11
CA TYR A 117 18.46 6.42 5.65
C TYR A 117 17.02 6.55 5.15
N ASP A 118 16.84 7.36 4.11
CA ASP A 118 15.60 7.47 3.36
C ASP A 118 15.48 6.24 2.45
N GLN A 119 14.28 5.66 2.39
CA GLN A 119 13.97 4.58 1.45
C GLN A 119 13.64 5.14 0.08
N THR A 120 14.07 4.43 -0.97
CA THR A 120 13.92 4.97 -2.34
C THR A 120 13.28 3.99 -3.32
N TRP A 121 12.48 4.55 -4.24
CA TRP A 121 12.15 3.93 -5.52
C TRP A 121 13.17 4.35 -6.57
N ILE A 122 13.50 3.45 -7.50
CA ILE A 122 14.49 3.71 -8.56
C ILE A 122 13.76 3.82 -9.91
N PRO A 123 13.64 5.03 -10.47
CA PRO A 123 13.13 5.24 -11.83
C PRO A 123 14.04 4.64 -12.92
N SER A 124 13.50 4.47 -14.12
CA SER A 124 14.21 3.81 -15.25
C SER A 124 15.46 4.54 -15.76
N LYS A 125 15.58 5.83 -15.47
CA LYS A 125 16.74 6.65 -15.86
C LYS A 125 17.58 7.13 -14.68
N ALA A 126 17.21 6.72 -13.46
CA ALA A 126 17.91 7.12 -12.28
C ALA A 126 19.37 6.67 -12.35
N ARG A 127 20.22 7.56 -11.85
CA ARG A 127 21.66 7.42 -11.75
C ARG A 127 22.34 7.16 -13.08
N ALA A 128 21.76 7.38 -14.26
CA ALA A 128 22.45 7.18 -15.53
C ALA A 128 23.74 8.03 -15.64
N GLY A 129 23.76 9.21 -15.02
CA GLY A 129 24.83 10.20 -15.15
C GLY A 129 24.79 10.95 -16.49
N GLU A 130 23.73 10.73 -17.27
CA GLU A 130 23.54 11.24 -18.64
C GLU A 130 22.40 12.27 -18.72
N LEU A 131 21.58 12.37 -17.67
CA LEU A 131 20.46 13.30 -17.61
C LEU A 131 20.77 14.49 -16.72
N ALA A 132 20.35 15.67 -17.16
CA ALA A 132 20.29 16.85 -16.31
C ALA A 132 18.94 16.86 -15.57
N GLY A 133 18.97 17.10 -14.25
CA GLY A 133 17.77 17.30 -13.44
C GLY A 133 17.30 16.07 -12.67
N ILE A 134 16.06 16.13 -12.18
CA ILE A 134 15.48 15.17 -11.22
C ILE A 134 15.41 13.74 -11.75
N ASP A 135 15.33 13.53 -13.06
CA ASP A 135 15.25 12.19 -13.67
C ASP A 135 16.51 11.33 -13.52
N ASP A 136 17.66 11.94 -13.16
CA ASP A 136 18.87 11.21 -12.80
C ASP A 136 18.87 10.77 -11.32
N PHE A 137 17.87 11.16 -10.53
CA PHE A 137 17.79 10.85 -9.12
C PHE A 137 16.80 9.74 -8.84
N ASP A 138 17.05 9.04 -7.73
CA ASP A 138 16.06 8.15 -7.13
C ASP A 138 14.86 8.99 -6.67
N ILE A 139 13.76 8.33 -6.34
CA ILE A 139 12.63 8.98 -5.69
C ILE A 139 12.71 8.65 -4.20
N LEU A 140 12.81 9.67 -3.36
CA LEU A 140 12.78 9.52 -1.91
C LEU A 140 11.34 9.19 -1.43
N ASP A 141 11.21 8.38 -0.38
CA ASP A 141 9.96 8.18 0.36
C ASP A 141 9.30 9.50 0.78
N ASP A 142 10.14 10.46 1.16
CA ASP A 142 9.81 11.82 1.54
C ASP A 142 9.14 12.60 0.37
N GLU A 143 9.63 12.39 -0.86
CA GLU A 143 9.01 12.92 -2.10
C GLU A 143 7.66 12.27 -2.38
N ILE A 144 7.61 10.94 -2.27
CA ILE A 144 6.37 10.17 -2.45
C ILE A 144 5.33 10.67 -1.46
N ASN A 145 5.72 10.88 -0.21
CA ASN A 145 4.82 11.36 0.83
C ASN A 145 4.25 12.75 0.51
N ASP A 146 5.09 13.67 0.06
CA ASP A 146 4.70 15.01 -0.40
C ASP A 146 3.70 14.95 -1.56
N TRP A 147 3.92 14.06 -2.54
CA TRP A 147 3.02 13.90 -3.68
C TRP A 147 1.68 13.25 -3.33
N LEU A 148 1.63 12.45 -2.26
CA LEU A 148 0.42 11.80 -1.76
C LEU A 148 -0.42 12.71 -0.86
N GLN A 149 0.13 13.76 -0.25
CA GLN A 149 -0.62 14.66 0.64
C GLN A 149 -1.94 15.18 0.02
N PRO A 150 -2.00 15.59 -1.26
CA PRO A 150 -3.25 16.01 -1.88
C PRO A 150 -4.30 14.88 -2.01
N LEU A 151 -3.88 13.62 -2.14
CA LEU A 151 -4.80 12.46 -2.10
C LEU A 151 -5.39 12.29 -0.71
N PHE A 152 -4.53 12.32 0.32
CA PHE A 152 -4.94 12.12 1.71
C PHE A 152 -5.87 13.22 2.23
N ASN A 153 -5.84 14.41 1.63
CA ASN A 153 -6.80 15.47 1.91
C ASN A 153 -8.20 15.20 1.35
N LYS A 154 -8.35 14.24 0.42
CA LYS A 154 -9.62 13.91 -0.24
C LYS A 154 -10.19 12.56 0.21
N THR A 155 -9.33 11.60 0.51
CA THR A 155 -9.77 10.24 0.85
C THR A 155 -8.81 9.53 1.79
N GLN A 156 -9.36 8.67 2.64
CA GLN A 156 -8.61 7.75 3.50
C GLN A 156 -8.39 6.38 2.86
N HIS A 157 -9.05 6.12 1.73
CA HIS A 157 -9.09 4.82 1.06
C HIS A 157 -7.94 4.68 0.06
N VAL A 158 -6.71 4.86 0.55
CA VAL A 158 -5.49 4.79 -0.27
C VAL A 158 -4.66 3.58 0.15
N ILE A 159 -4.33 2.74 -0.82
CA ILE A 159 -3.49 1.55 -0.65
C ILE A 159 -2.26 1.71 -1.52
N ILE A 160 -1.08 1.59 -0.91
CA ILE A 160 0.20 1.70 -1.60
C ILE A 160 0.96 0.41 -1.37
N VAL A 161 1.32 -0.27 -2.45
CA VAL A 161 2.06 -1.53 -2.42
C VAL A 161 3.40 -1.33 -3.12
N SER A 162 4.49 -1.62 -2.42
CA SER A 162 5.86 -1.51 -2.93
C SER A 162 6.55 -2.87 -2.95
N ASP A 163 6.74 -3.44 -4.13
CA ASP A 163 7.53 -4.65 -4.35
C ASP A 163 8.98 -4.31 -4.77
N SER A 164 9.71 -3.82 -3.78
CA SER A 164 11.12 -3.39 -3.85
C SER A 164 11.90 -3.88 -2.63
N CYS A 165 13.24 -3.93 -2.73
CA CYS A 165 14.10 -4.08 -1.55
C CYS A 165 14.49 -2.73 -0.99
N HIS A 166 14.68 -2.70 0.31
CA HIS A 166 15.17 -1.52 1.00
C HIS A 166 16.64 -1.68 1.39
N SER A 167 17.14 -2.91 1.65
CA SER A 167 18.39 -3.06 2.42
C SER A 167 19.33 -4.22 2.10
N GLY A 168 19.18 -4.83 0.93
CA GLY A 168 20.06 -5.93 0.54
C GLY A 168 21.41 -5.47 -0.03
N THR A 169 22.50 -6.10 0.41
CA THR A 169 23.74 -6.22 -0.38
C THR A 169 23.37 -6.82 -1.75
N ALA A 170 23.67 -6.10 -2.84
CA ALA A 170 23.36 -6.54 -4.20
C ALA A 170 24.13 -7.84 -4.53
N THR A 171 23.53 -8.99 -4.21
CA THR A 171 24.15 -10.30 -4.42
C THR A 171 23.40 -10.98 -5.55
N ARG A 172 23.97 -10.94 -6.75
CA ARG A 172 23.51 -11.76 -7.88
C ARG A 172 24.05 -13.17 -7.68
N TYR A 173 23.28 -14.03 -7.03
CA TYR A 173 23.50 -15.48 -7.14
C TYR A 173 22.75 -15.98 -8.38
N ALA A 174 23.31 -16.97 -9.08
CA ALA A 174 22.88 -17.44 -10.40
C ALA A 174 21.40 -17.89 -10.52
N GLU A 175 20.62 -17.89 -9.44
CA GLU A 175 19.24 -18.40 -9.37
C GLU A 175 18.21 -17.39 -8.82
N LYS A 176 18.64 -16.21 -8.35
CA LYS A 176 17.79 -15.23 -7.67
C LYS A 176 18.17 -13.82 -8.09
N ILE A 177 17.19 -13.06 -8.58
CA ILE A 177 17.37 -11.64 -8.86
C ILE A 177 16.80 -10.87 -7.68
N VAL A 178 17.65 -10.07 -7.04
CA VAL A 178 17.31 -9.26 -5.88
C VAL A 178 16.86 -7.88 -6.36
N ARG A 179 15.75 -7.38 -5.83
CA ARG A 179 15.17 -6.07 -6.19
C ARG A 179 15.82 -4.91 -5.46
N THR A 180 17.14 -4.95 -5.30
CA THR A 180 17.96 -3.95 -4.58
C THR A 180 19.04 -3.42 -5.50
N VAL A 181 19.37 -2.14 -5.36
CA VAL A 181 20.63 -1.56 -5.87
C VAL A 181 21.41 -0.96 -4.70
N SER A 182 22.73 -0.86 -4.86
CA SER A 182 23.60 -0.26 -3.84
C SER A 182 23.12 1.15 -3.47
N MET A 183 23.22 1.54 -2.21
CA MET A 183 22.91 2.90 -1.73
C MET A 183 23.44 3.99 -2.67
N ASP A 184 22.64 5.03 -2.92
CA ASP A 184 23.11 6.22 -3.61
C ASP A 184 24.06 7.01 -2.69
N LYS A 185 25.29 7.25 -3.17
CA LYS A 185 26.33 7.94 -2.40
C LYS A 185 26.42 9.43 -2.73
N ARG A 186 25.55 9.94 -3.59
CA ARG A 186 25.50 11.37 -3.90
C ARG A 186 25.15 12.14 -2.63
N THR A 187 25.80 13.28 -2.44
CA THR A 187 25.56 14.18 -1.30
C THR A 187 24.50 15.23 -1.59
N TYR A 188 24.09 15.34 -2.85
CA TYR A 188 23.10 16.29 -3.32
C TYR A 188 21.91 15.54 -3.91
N HIS A 189 20.71 15.88 -3.44
CA HIS A 189 19.45 15.57 -4.08
C HIS A 189 18.70 16.90 -4.30
N PRO A 190 18.12 17.13 -5.49
CA PRO A 190 17.45 18.40 -5.82
C PRO A 190 16.15 18.62 -5.05
N TYR A 191 15.52 17.56 -4.52
CA TYR A 191 14.36 17.66 -3.64
C TYR A 191 14.65 18.49 -2.38
N ARG A 192 13.63 19.23 -1.96
CA ARG A 192 13.58 20.02 -0.74
C ARG A 192 12.22 19.74 -0.09
N SER A 193 12.21 19.05 1.04
CA SER A 193 11.01 18.74 1.81
C SER A 193 10.19 20.01 2.08
N LYS A 194 8.88 19.93 1.89
CA LYS A 194 7.99 21.09 1.99
C LYS A 194 7.25 21.21 3.31
N SER A 195 7.28 20.24 4.22
CA SER A 195 6.59 20.37 5.51
C SER A 195 6.99 19.31 6.56
N PRO A 196 7.12 19.67 7.85
CA PRO A 196 7.36 18.72 8.95
C PRO A 196 6.11 17.98 9.44
N THR A 197 4.91 18.23 8.87
CA THR A 197 3.67 17.54 9.26
C THR A 197 3.13 16.76 8.07
N SER A 198 3.55 15.50 7.95
CA SER A 198 3.02 14.59 6.95
C SER A 198 1.77 13.89 7.46
N ASN A 199 0.69 13.99 6.70
CA ASN A 199 -0.48 13.16 6.92
C ASN A 199 -0.18 11.76 6.37
N ASN A 200 0.17 10.81 7.22
CA ASN A 200 0.41 9.41 6.83
C ASN A 200 -0.91 8.61 6.83
N GLN A 201 -1.93 9.12 6.15
CA GLN A 201 -3.17 8.39 5.92
C GLN A 201 -2.98 7.32 4.84
N GLY A 202 -3.80 6.27 4.84
CA GLY A 202 -3.67 5.13 3.92
C GLY A 202 -2.85 3.96 4.47
N ILE A 203 -2.92 2.82 3.78
CA ILE A 203 -2.22 1.59 4.14
C ILE A 203 -1.03 1.44 3.20
N ARG A 204 0.18 1.34 3.76
CA ARG A 204 1.42 1.09 3.00
C ARG A 204 1.86 -0.35 3.25
N ILE A 205 2.22 -1.04 2.18
CA ILE A 205 2.57 -2.45 2.21
C ILE A 205 3.87 -2.61 1.45
N GLY A 206 4.92 -3.01 2.14
CA GLY A 206 6.22 -3.30 1.55
C GLY A 206 6.43 -4.80 1.40
N ALA A 207 7.10 -5.21 0.31
CA ALA A 207 7.43 -6.61 0.06
C ALA A 207 8.47 -7.18 1.03
N THR A 208 9.17 -6.34 1.78
CA THR A 208 10.23 -6.73 2.71
C THR A 208 10.47 -5.67 3.78
N GLU A 209 10.83 -6.06 5.00
CA GLU A 209 11.36 -5.17 6.06
C GLU A 209 12.67 -4.45 5.64
N ASP A 210 12.99 -3.38 6.36
CA ASP A 210 14.15 -2.49 6.17
C ASP A 210 15.52 -3.14 6.27
N ASP A 211 15.67 -4.42 6.60
CA ASP A 211 16.96 -5.16 6.60
C ASP A 211 16.89 -6.46 5.77
N LYS A 212 15.81 -6.66 5.02
CA LYS A 212 15.50 -7.85 4.23
C LYS A 212 15.42 -7.56 2.73
N SER A 213 15.45 -8.63 1.93
CA SER A 213 15.45 -8.56 0.46
C SER A 213 14.15 -9.08 -0.14
N ALA A 214 13.63 -8.35 -1.13
CA ALA A 214 12.64 -8.79 -2.10
C ALA A 214 13.29 -9.44 -3.34
N PHE A 215 12.65 -10.48 -3.87
CA PHE A 215 13.18 -11.27 -4.97
C PHE A 215 12.20 -11.37 -6.12
N GLU A 216 12.71 -11.57 -7.34
CA GLU A 216 11.93 -12.10 -8.44
C GLU A 216 12.41 -13.50 -8.85
N ARG A 217 11.45 -14.33 -9.24
CA ARG A 217 11.68 -15.72 -9.63
C ARG A 217 10.72 -16.12 -10.73
N VAL A 218 11.03 -17.23 -11.40
CA VAL A 218 10.05 -17.91 -12.22
C VAL A 218 9.09 -18.67 -11.33
N ILE A 219 7.80 -18.31 -11.41
CA ILE A 219 6.74 -18.89 -10.61
C ILE A 219 5.71 -19.48 -11.57
N ASN A 220 5.42 -20.77 -11.42
CA ASN A 220 4.23 -21.39 -12.00
C ASN A 220 3.51 -22.21 -10.92
N GLU A 221 2.21 -22.42 -11.10
CA GLU A 221 1.34 -23.03 -10.06
C GLU A 221 1.72 -24.47 -9.66
N LYS A 222 2.58 -25.16 -10.43
CA LYS A 222 2.83 -26.60 -10.28
C LYS A 222 4.29 -27.00 -10.02
N TYR A 223 5.27 -26.18 -10.41
CA TYR A 223 6.71 -26.47 -10.36
C TYR A 223 7.55 -25.19 -10.33
N PHE A 224 8.39 -25.01 -9.31
CA PHE A 224 9.59 -24.17 -9.46
C PHE A 224 10.58 -24.96 -10.34
N SER A 225 10.72 -24.57 -11.61
CA SER A 225 11.57 -25.28 -12.57
C SER A 225 12.94 -24.58 -12.69
N PHE A 226 13.98 -25.35 -13.03
CA PHE A 226 15.39 -24.92 -13.03
C PHE A 226 15.97 -24.77 -14.45
N LEU A 227 15.13 -24.50 -15.46
CA LEU A 227 15.51 -24.43 -16.88
C LEU A 227 15.49 -22.99 -17.41
N PRO A 228 16.20 -22.66 -18.51
CA PRO A 228 16.32 -21.29 -18.98
C PRO A 228 14.95 -20.76 -19.44
N PHE A 229 14.43 -19.80 -18.69
CA PHE A 229 13.12 -19.20 -18.92
C PHE A 229 13.24 -17.84 -19.61
N THR A 230 12.18 -17.46 -20.33
CA THR A 230 12.06 -16.10 -20.90
C THR A 230 11.70 -15.11 -19.79
N ARG A 231 12.00 -13.82 -19.99
CA ARG A 231 11.63 -12.75 -19.02
C ARG A 231 10.14 -12.76 -18.65
N GLU A 232 9.29 -13.24 -19.55
CA GLU A 232 7.82 -13.32 -19.43
C GLU A 232 7.32 -14.21 -18.28
N GLN A 233 8.20 -15.01 -17.66
CA GLN A 233 7.82 -15.95 -16.60
C GLN A 233 8.29 -15.52 -15.21
N TYR A 234 9.01 -14.41 -15.11
CA TYR A 234 9.46 -13.87 -13.82
C TYR A 234 8.37 -13.01 -13.17
N TYR A 235 8.23 -13.15 -11.86
CA TYR A 235 7.36 -12.33 -11.02
C TYR A 235 8.08 -11.98 -9.73
N GLY A 236 7.73 -10.83 -9.15
CA GLY A 236 8.04 -10.51 -7.76
C GLY A 236 7.40 -11.55 -6.86
N VAL A 237 8.17 -12.15 -5.96
CA VAL A 237 7.66 -13.21 -5.08
C VAL A 237 6.49 -12.67 -4.25
N PHE A 238 6.62 -11.46 -3.72
CA PHE A 238 5.54 -10.82 -2.98
C PHE A 238 4.35 -10.49 -3.89
N THR A 239 4.56 -9.82 -5.02
CA THR A 239 3.47 -9.47 -5.95
C THR A 239 2.67 -10.69 -6.41
N TRP A 240 3.34 -11.82 -6.66
CA TRP A 240 2.67 -13.06 -7.02
C TRP A 240 1.72 -13.54 -5.92
N PHE A 241 2.19 -13.62 -4.67
CA PHE A 241 1.35 -14.05 -3.55
C PHE A 241 0.31 -13.02 -3.15
N TRP A 242 0.61 -11.74 -3.33
CA TRP A 242 -0.34 -10.66 -3.16
C TRP A 242 -1.51 -10.77 -4.16
N ALA A 243 -1.21 -10.94 -5.45
CA ALA A 243 -2.21 -11.16 -6.48
C ALA A 243 -3.04 -12.43 -6.20
N LYS A 244 -2.40 -13.51 -5.73
CA LYS A 244 -3.09 -14.74 -5.34
C LYS A 244 -4.04 -14.50 -4.16
N ALA A 245 -3.57 -13.84 -3.10
CA ALA A 245 -4.39 -13.53 -1.93
C ALA A 245 -5.60 -12.66 -2.27
N LEU A 246 -5.44 -11.66 -3.15
CA LEU A 246 -6.55 -10.85 -3.66
C LEU A 246 -7.60 -11.71 -4.40
N LYS A 247 -7.16 -12.64 -5.26
CA LYS A 247 -8.07 -13.54 -5.98
C LYS A 247 -8.83 -14.49 -5.05
N GLU A 248 -8.14 -15.01 -4.03
CA GLU A 248 -8.72 -15.97 -3.07
C GLU A 248 -9.65 -15.28 -2.06
N TYR A 249 -9.37 -14.02 -1.70
CA TYR A 249 -10.17 -13.22 -0.79
C TYR A 249 -10.90 -12.10 -1.54
N LYS A 250 -11.96 -12.46 -2.28
CA LYS A 250 -12.79 -11.49 -3.02
C LYS A 250 -13.64 -10.64 -2.05
N PRO A 251 -13.80 -9.34 -2.30
CA PRO A 251 -14.67 -8.50 -1.48
C PRO A 251 -16.13 -8.96 -1.59
N LEU A 252 -16.85 -8.98 -0.46
CA LEU A 252 -18.24 -9.45 -0.39
C LEU A 252 -19.23 -8.49 -1.09
N LYS A 253 -18.86 -7.21 -1.21
CA LYS A 253 -19.61 -6.15 -1.89
C LYS A 253 -18.62 -5.22 -2.59
N GLU A 254 -19.07 -4.52 -3.62
CA GLU A 254 -18.24 -3.63 -4.44
C GLU A 254 -17.54 -2.55 -3.61
N SER A 255 -18.10 -2.07 -2.50
CA SER A 255 -17.43 -1.09 -1.63
C SER A 255 -16.57 -1.68 -0.51
N SER A 256 -16.50 -3.01 -0.36
CA SER A 256 -15.81 -3.67 0.77
C SER A 256 -14.30 -3.49 0.73
N TYR A 257 -13.69 -3.23 -0.44
CA TYR A 257 -12.26 -2.92 -0.51
C TYR A 257 -11.90 -1.55 0.09
N LYS A 258 -12.89 -0.73 0.47
CA LYS A 258 -12.64 0.51 1.23
C LYS A 258 -12.50 0.28 2.72
N ASP A 259 -12.87 -0.90 3.20
CA ASP A 259 -12.66 -1.32 4.58
C ASP A 259 -11.18 -1.73 4.78
N PRO A 260 -10.44 -1.08 5.69
CA PRO A 260 -9.07 -1.48 6.02
C PRO A 260 -8.91 -2.96 6.39
N HIS A 261 -9.91 -3.58 7.03
CA HIS A 261 -9.86 -4.99 7.44
C HIS A 261 -9.74 -5.96 6.25
N TYR A 262 -10.26 -5.58 5.09
CA TYR A 262 -10.08 -6.34 3.85
C TYR A 262 -8.59 -6.48 3.53
N TRP A 263 -7.85 -5.37 3.54
CA TRP A 263 -6.43 -5.34 3.19
C TRP A 263 -5.54 -6.04 4.21
N TYR A 264 -5.87 -5.98 5.51
CA TYR A 264 -5.15 -6.76 6.52
C TYR A 264 -5.29 -8.26 6.28
N THR A 265 -6.50 -8.71 5.94
CA THR A 265 -6.73 -10.13 5.64
C THR A 265 -5.98 -10.58 4.38
N VAL A 266 -6.01 -9.76 3.32
CA VAL A 266 -5.23 -10.03 2.09
C VAL A 266 -3.73 -10.07 2.40
N PHE A 267 -3.24 -9.14 3.22
CA PHE A 267 -1.85 -9.07 3.63
C PHE A 267 -1.42 -10.32 4.41
N ASP A 268 -2.17 -10.74 5.42
CA ASP A 268 -1.84 -11.92 6.22
C ASP A 268 -1.73 -13.18 5.33
N ASN A 269 -2.66 -13.35 4.39
CA ASN A 269 -2.63 -14.45 3.44
C ASN A 269 -1.40 -14.40 2.51
N ALA A 270 -1.04 -13.22 2.02
CA ALA A 270 0.14 -13.02 1.20
C ALA A 270 1.44 -13.21 2.01
N TYR A 271 1.48 -12.74 3.25
CA TYR A 271 2.61 -12.84 4.17
C TYR A 271 2.95 -14.30 4.47
N GLU A 272 1.96 -15.12 4.84
CA GLU A 272 2.15 -16.54 5.15
C GLU A 272 2.72 -17.34 3.97
N SER A 273 2.38 -16.94 2.75
CA SER A 273 2.94 -17.54 1.55
C SER A 273 4.34 -17.01 1.25
N THR A 274 4.55 -15.69 1.33
CA THR A 274 5.80 -15.02 0.98
C THR A 274 6.94 -15.39 1.92
N LYS A 275 6.71 -15.44 3.24
CA LYS A 275 7.75 -15.72 4.25
C LYS A 275 8.42 -17.08 4.09
N LYS A 276 7.74 -18.04 3.45
CA LYS A 276 8.29 -19.37 3.14
C LYS A 276 9.40 -19.32 2.07
N TYR A 277 9.53 -18.21 1.35
CA TYR A 277 10.50 -18.03 0.28
C TYR A 277 11.65 -17.13 0.75
N ASN A 278 12.78 -17.78 1.07
CA ASN A 278 14.01 -17.13 1.50
C ASN A 278 13.88 -16.20 2.72
N GLY A 279 12.82 -16.34 3.52
CA GLY A 279 12.56 -15.40 4.62
C GLY A 279 12.33 -13.97 4.11
N GLN A 280 11.71 -13.79 2.95
CA GLN A 280 11.21 -12.48 2.56
C GLN A 280 10.07 -12.12 3.51
N HIS A 281 10.20 -11.02 4.26
CA HIS A 281 9.28 -10.61 5.31
C HIS A 281 8.52 -9.35 4.89
N PRO A 282 7.38 -9.46 4.19
CA PRO A 282 6.55 -8.30 3.91
C PRO A 282 6.17 -7.57 5.20
N HIS A 283 6.08 -6.24 5.12
CA HIS A 283 5.62 -5.41 6.22
C HIS A 283 4.40 -4.60 5.77
N LEU A 284 3.64 -4.15 6.76
CA LEU A 284 2.50 -3.28 6.58
C LEU A 284 2.61 -2.15 7.58
N ASP A 285 2.68 -0.92 7.09
CA ASP A 285 2.63 0.27 7.93
C ASP A 285 1.18 0.71 8.07
N GLN A 286 0.73 0.75 9.32
CA GLN A 286 -0.62 1.17 9.64
C GLN A 286 -0.68 2.70 9.74
N PRO A 287 -1.78 3.33 9.28
CA PRO A 287 -2.06 4.69 9.71
C PRO A 287 -2.23 4.69 11.24
N PRO A 288 -1.80 5.75 11.95
CA PRO A 288 -1.75 5.82 13.42
C PRO A 288 -3.12 5.77 14.13
N TYR A 289 -4.21 5.37 13.45
CA TYR A 289 -5.57 5.41 13.97
C TYR A 289 -6.16 4.04 14.34
N LEU A 290 -5.42 2.95 14.16
CA LEU A 290 -5.80 1.62 14.65
C LEU A 290 -5.30 1.35 16.07
N TYR A 291 -5.39 2.35 16.95
CA TYR A 291 -5.40 2.08 18.37
C TYR A 291 -6.77 1.48 18.72
N PHE A 292 -6.88 0.15 18.75
CA PHE A 292 -8.08 -0.46 19.31
C PHE A 292 -8.14 -0.04 20.77
N VAL A 293 -9.24 0.59 21.19
CA VAL A 293 -9.43 0.98 22.57
C VAL A 293 -10.36 -0.02 23.24
N SER A 294 -9.84 -0.79 24.20
CA SER A 294 -10.67 -1.51 25.15
C SER A 294 -11.31 -0.50 26.09
N LEU A 295 -12.64 -0.48 26.07
CA LEU A 295 -13.43 0.22 27.07
C LEU A 295 -14.03 -0.82 28.04
N GLU A 296 -13.73 -0.73 29.33
CA GLU A 296 -14.44 -1.49 30.37
C GLU A 296 -15.75 -0.76 30.72
N LEU A 297 -16.76 -1.48 31.22
CA LEU A 297 -17.98 -0.85 31.73
C LEU A 297 -17.72 -0.29 33.13
N ASP A 298 -18.07 0.98 33.36
CA ASP A 298 -18.16 1.50 34.71
C ASP A 298 -19.35 0.85 35.47
N ARG A 299 -19.44 1.09 36.78
CA ARG A 299 -20.55 0.56 37.62
C ARG A 299 -21.96 0.98 37.16
N LYS A 300 -22.08 1.86 36.16
CA LYS A 300 -23.32 2.35 35.55
C LYS A 300 -23.50 1.85 34.10
N ASN A 301 -22.76 0.82 33.68
CA ASN A 301 -22.77 0.29 32.31
C ASN A 301 -22.41 1.32 31.22
N ARG A 302 -21.52 2.27 31.52
CA ARG A 302 -20.98 3.19 30.52
C ARG A 302 -19.57 2.78 30.13
N CYS A 303 -19.26 2.84 28.83
CA CYS A 303 -17.94 2.50 28.35
C CYS A 303 -16.88 3.52 28.84
N LYS A 304 -15.78 3.05 29.42
CA LYS A 304 -14.65 3.84 29.92
C LYS A 304 -13.34 3.32 29.35
N THR A 305 -12.48 4.18 28.82
CA THR A 305 -11.17 3.81 28.26
C THR A 305 -10.22 3.27 29.31
N VAL A 306 -9.66 2.07 29.06
CA VAL A 306 -8.72 1.42 29.99
C VAL A 306 -7.40 1.04 29.31
N LYS A 307 -7.42 0.62 28.04
CA LYS A 307 -6.21 0.16 27.34
C LYS A 307 -6.29 0.38 25.83
N ASN A 308 -5.20 0.87 25.24
CA ASN A 308 -5.00 0.95 23.79
C ASN A 308 -4.19 -0.26 23.33
N TYR A 309 -4.48 -0.77 22.13
CA TYR A 309 -3.74 -1.84 21.50
C TYR A 309 -3.18 -1.38 20.16
N ASP A 310 -1.96 -1.79 19.89
CA ASP A 310 -1.20 -1.56 18.67
C ASP A 310 -1.36 -2.69 17.64
N SER A 311 -2.12 -3.75 17.96
CA SER A 311 -2.52 -4.78 17.00
C SER A 311 -3.82 -5.48 17.39
N PHE A 312 -4.52 -6.02 16.37
CA PHE A 312 -5.76 -6.79 16.57
C PHE A 312 -5.50 -8.10 17.31
N ASP A 313 -4.40 -8.80 17.05
CA ASP A 313 -4.05 -10.05 17.73
C ASP A 313 -3.86 -9.86 19.24
N LYS A 314 -3.23 -8.75 19.66
CA LYS A 314 -3.06 -8.42 21.08
C LYS A 314 -4.40 -8.10 21.73
N LEU A 315 -5.28 -7.38 21.03
CA LEU A 315 -6.65 -7.16 21.49
C LEU A 315 -7.41 -8.49 21.62
N GLN A 316 -7.36 -9.35 20.60
CA GLN A 316 -8.07 -10.62 20.58
C GLN A 316 -7.59 -11.56 21.68
N LYS A 317 -6.28 -11.64 21.91
CA LYS A 317 -5.70 -12.41 23.02
C LYS A 317 -6.15 -11.88 24.39
N ASP A 318 -6.07 -10.56 24.61
CA ASP A 318 -6.54 -9.95 25.85
C ASP A 318 -8.05 -10.13 26.06
N LEU A 319 -8.87 -10.04 25.00
CA LEU A 319 -10.30 -10.31 25.06
C LEU A 319 -10.59 -11.77 25.41
N PHE A 320 -9.84 -12.71 24.84
CA PHE A 320 -9.99 -14.13 25.14
C PHE A 320 -9.58 -14.47 26.58
N GLU A 321 -8.52 -13.83 27.09
CA GLU A 321 -8.05 -14.00 28.47
C GLU A 321 -8.96 -13.30 29.49
N LYS A 322 -9.54 -12.14 29.15
CA LYS A 322 -10.45 -11.40 30.04
C LYS A 322 -11.89 -11.91 30.03
N VAL A 323 -12.38 -12.47 28.91
CA VAL A 323 -13.82 -12.63 28.70
C VAL A 323 -14.26 -14.09 28.60
N MET A 324 -14.47 -14.67 29.76
CA MET A 324 -15.53 -15.67 29.95
C MET A 324 -16.61 -15.05 30.85
N GLY A 325 -17.61 -14.42 30.25
CA GLY A 325 -18.82 -13.95 30.94
C GLY A 325 -18.97 -12.44 31.20
N GLU A 326 -18.01 -11.60 30.80
CA GLU A 326 -18.08 -10.14 30.97
C GLU A 326 -18.45 -9.38 29.68
N ARG A 327 -19.16 -8.25 29.82
CA ARG A 327 -19.49 -7.34 28.72
C ARG A 327 -18.29 -6.45 28.40
N VAL A 328 -17.88 -6.39 27.14
CA VAL A 328 -16.80 -5.49 26.71
C VAL A 328 -17.32 -4.49 25.67
N CYS A 329 -16.91 -3.23 25.84
CA CYS A 329 -17.12 -2.20 24.84
C CYS A 329 -15.86 -2.11 23.96
N ILE A 330 -16.02 -2.26 22.65
CA ILE A 330 -14.94 -2.05 21.68
C ILE A 330 -15.27 -0.76 20.92
N LYS A 331 -14.35 0.21 20.97
CA LYS A 331 -14.45 1.42 20.17
C LYS A 331 -13.62 1.24 18.90
N LEU A 332 -14.32 1.15 17.78
CA LEU A 332 -13.73 1.27 16.44
C LEU A 332 -13.75 2.76 16.04
N PRO A 333 -12.87 3.20 15.11
CA PRO A 333 -12.72 4.61 14.75
C PRO A 333 -14.04 5.33 14.42
N ASN A 334 -15.03 4.60 13.87
CA ASN A 334 -16.32 5.15 13.46
C ASN A 334 -17.55 4.53 14.16
N SER A 335 -17.37 3.67 15.17
CA SER A 335 -18.50 3.15 15.97
C SER A 335 -18.08 2.64 17.33
N SER A 336 -18.97 2.77 18.32
CA SER A 336 -18.85 2.10 19.61
C SER A 336 -19.87 0.97 19.63
N GLN A 337 -19.42 -0.28 19.74
CA GLN A 337 -20.31 -1.44 19.86
C GLN A 337 -20.04 -2.18 21.17
N VAL A 338 -21.13 -2.60 21.83
CA VAL A 338 -21.06 -3.42 23.06
C VAL A 338 -21.22 -4.87 22.64
N PHE A 339 -20.20 -5.68 22.93
CA PHE A 339 -20.22 -7.10 22.63
C PHE A 339 -20.47 -7.90 23.90
N HIS A 340 -21.24 -8.98 23.74
CA HIS A 340 -21.34 -10.08 24.68
C HIS A 340 -20.72 -11.30 24.02
N PRO A 341 -19.47 -11.66 24.35
CA PRO A 341 -18.88 -12.87 23.80
C PRO A 341 -19.64 -14.09 24.33
N SER A 342 -20.23 -14.87 23.42
CA SER A 342 -20.74 -16.19 23.73
C SER A 342 -19.63 -17.21 23.46
N PRO A 343 -19.51 -18.28 24.26
CA PRO A 343 -18.56 -19.35 23.97
C PRO A 343 -18.86 -20.00 22.61
N PRO A 344 -17.84 -20.56 21.93
CA PRO A 344 -17.99 -21.21 20.63
C PRO A 344 -18.91 -22.43 20.65
#